data_AF-A0A5B8VE23-F1
#
_entry.id   AF-A0A5B8VE23-F1
#
_cell.length_a   1.000
_cell.length_b   1.000
_cell.length_c   1.000
_cell.angle_alpha   90.00
_cell.angle_beta   90.00
_cell.angle_gamma   90.00
#
_symmetry.space_group_name_H-M   'P 1'
#
loop_
_entity.id
_entity.type
_entity.pdbx_description
1 polymer ?
#
loop_
_entity_poly.entity_id
_entity_poly.type
_entity_poly.pdbx_seq_one_letter_code
_entity_poly.pdbx_strand_id
1 'polypeptide(L)' 'MERNTKLSYLMQLSWEIQRKKKHNRSKSLQAAWAITLNEDITIYYLVKRHSNKNAPNKVEAQHLTLFNSH' A
#
# COMPACT_ATOMS: atom_id res chain seq x y z
N MET A 1 16.82 -11.49 3.55
CA MET A 1 16.00 -11.85 2.37
C MET A 1 14.82 -10.88 2.13
N GLU A 2 14.65 -9.82 2.92
CA GLU A 2 13.49 -8.90 2.84
C GLU A 2 13.54 -7.81 1.74
N ARG A 3 14.72 -7.44 1.22
CA ARG A 3 14.81 -6.32 0.26
C ARG A 3 14.26 -6.66 -1.13
N ASN A 4 14.36 -7.93 -1.56
CA ASN A 4 13.90 -8.37 -2.87
C ASN A 4 12.37 -8.40 -2.97
N THR A 5 11.66 -8.68 -1.88
CA THR A 5 10.20 -8.72 -1.87
C THR A 5 9.63 -7.30 -2.01
N LYS A 6 10.16 -6.33 -1.26
CA LYS A 6 9.72 -4.92 -1.34
C LYS A 6 9.89 -4.32 -2.74
N LEU A 7 11.01 -4.57 -3.42
CA LEU A 7 11.21 -4.08 -4.79
C LEU A 7 10.23 -4.73 -5.77
N SER A 8 10.01 -6.04 -5.64
CA SER A 8 9.07 -6.78 -6.50
C SER A 8 7.65 -6.26 -6.34
N TYR A 9 7.23 -5.98 -5.09
CA TYR A 9 5.94 -5.37 -4.80
C TYR A 9 5.80 -3.95 -5.32
N LEU A 10 6.83 -3.10 -5.15
CA LEU A 10 6.85 -1.76 -5.70
C LEU A 10 6.64 -1.79 -7.23
N MET A 11 7.34 -2.71 -7.91
CA MET A 11 7.21 -2.88 -9.35
C MET A 11 5.81 -3.34 -9.74
N GLN A 12 5.25 -4.33 -9.03
CA GLN A 12 3.89 -4.82 -9.26
C GLN A 12 2.84 -3.70 -9.06
N LEU A 13 2.96 -2.93 -7.97
CA LEU A 13 2.08 -1.80 -7.69
C LEU A 13 2.18 -0.71 -8.77
N SER A 14 3.40 -0.40 -9.20
CA SER A 14 3.62 0.57 -10.28
C SER A 14 2.96 0.13 -11.60
N TRP A 15 3.00 -1.16 -11.91
CA TRP A 15 2.38 -1.72 -13.11
C TRP A 15 0.85 -1.68 -13.05
N GLU A 16 0.27 -1.97 -11.89
CA GLU A 16 -1.18 -1.83 -11.66
C GLU A 16 -1.66 -0.39 -11.84
N ILE A 17 -0.93 0.58 -11.29
CA ILE A 17 -1.22 2.02 -11.47
C ILE A 17 -1.13 2.39 -12.95
N GLN A 18 -0.08 1.96 -13.62
CA GLN A 18 0.12 2.21 -15.05
C GLN A 18 -1.05 1.68 -15.88
N ARG A 19 -1.48 0.43 -15.66
CA ARG A 19 -2.61 -0.18 -16.38
C ARG A 19 -3.93 0.55 -16.12
N LYS A 20 -4.25 0.84 -14.86
CA LYS A 20 -5.55 1.42 -14.48
C LYS A 20 -5.68 2.90 -14.84
N LYS A 21 -4.60 3.67 -14.70
CA LYS A 21 -4.61 5.13 -14.90
C LYS A 21 -4.06 5.57 -16.27
N LYS A 22 -3.56 4.63 -17.08
CA LYS A 22 -2.94 4.90 -18.39
C LYS A 22 -1.82 5.96 -18.29
N HIS A 23 -1.11 5.99 -17.17
CA HIS A 23 0.03 6.89 -16.97
C HIS A 23 1.30 6.32 -17.58
N ASN A 24 2.32 7.16 -17.73
CA ASN A 24 3.64 6.66 -18.10
C ASN A 24 4.30 5.93 -16.90
N ARG A 25 5.33 5.14 -17.20
CA ARG A 25 6.00 4.30 -16.21
C ARG A 25 6.60 5.11 -15.05
N SER A 26 7.21 6.27 -15.34
CA SER A 26 7.84 7.10 -14.30
C SER A 26 6.83 7.65 -13.30
N LYS A 27 5.71 8.21 -13.77
CA LYS A 27 4.63 8.69 -12.88
C LYS A 27 4.02 7.56 -12.06
N SER A 28 3.86 6.40 -12.67
CA SER A 28 3.29 5.22 -12.00
C SER A 28 4.22 4.69 -10.90
N LEU A 29 5.53 4.68 -11.16
CA LEU A 29 6.54 4.31 -10.17
C LEU A 29 6.63 5.33 -9.04
N GLN A 30 6.58 6.62 -9.33
CA GLN A 30 6.59 7.67 -8.31
C GLN A 30 5.37 7.57 -7.39
N ALA A 31 4.19 7.32 -7.97
CA ALA A 31 2.97 7.10 -7.18
C ALA A 31 3.05 5.84 -6.32
N ALA A 32 3.53 4.72 -6.87
CA ALA A 32 3.74 3.49 -6.11
C ALA A 32 4.72 3.72 -4.95
N TRP A 33 5.82 4.44 -5.19
CA TRP A 33 6.81 4.76 -4.17
C TRP A 33 6.25 5.61 -3.04
N ALA A 34 5.44 6.63 -3.37
CA ALA A 34 4.77 7.45 -2.37
C ALA A 34 3.80 6.62 -1.49
N ILE A 35 3.06 5.67 -2.07
CA ILE A 35 2.18 4.77 -1.32
C ILE A 35 2.99 3.85 -0.39
N THR A 36 4.08 3.26 -0.89
CA THR A 36 4.95 2.38 -0.11
C THR A 36 5.63 3.12 1.05
N LEU A 37 6.06 4.37 0.84
CA LEU A 37 6.68 5.17 1.91
C LEU A 37 5.69 5.64 2.98
N ASN A 38 4.42 5.84 2.62
CA ASN A 38 3.38 6.33 3.53
C ASN A 38 2.36 5.22 3.83
N GLU A 39 2.81 3.97 3.83
CA GLU A 39 2.01 2.77 4.03
C GLU A 39 1.25 2.82 5.37
N ASP A 40 1.95 3.17 6.44
CA ASP A 40 1.43 3.37 7.79
C ASP A 40 0.29 4.40 7.86
N ILE A 41 0.46 5.56 7.21
CA ILE A 41 -0.54 6.63 7.16
C ILE A 41 -1.72 6.19 6.29
N THR A 42 -1.44 5.62 5.12
CA THR A 42 -2.46 5.29 4.12
C THR A 42 -3.38 4.18 4.63
N ILE A 43 -2.83 3.12 5.21
CA ILE A 43 -3.66 2.03 5.74
C ILE A 43 -4.42 2.48 6.99
N TYR A 44 -3.81 3.29 7.88
CA TYR A 44 -4.52 3.86 9.03
C TYR A 44 -5.79 4.61 8.60
N TYR A 45 -5.67 5.48 7.59
CA TYR A 45 -6.82 6.25 7.09
C TYR A 45 -7.87 5.35 6.43
N LEU A 46 -7.44 4.33 5.68
CA LEU A 46 -8.36 3.37 5.06
C LEU A 46 -9.11 2.56 6.11
N VAL A 47 -8.41 2.03 7.11
CA VAL A 47 -9.02 1.31 8.23
C VAL A 47 -9.97 2.24 8.97
N LYS A 48 -9.54 3.43 9.37
CA LYS A 48 -10.41 4.40 10.06
C LYS A 48 -11.67 4.75 9.26
N ARG A 49 -11.55 4.91 7.93
CA ARG A 49 -12.67 5.28 7.04
C ARG A 49 -13.64 4.12 6.80
N HIS A 50 -13.14 2.89 6.71
CA HIS A 50 -13.93 1.70 6.39
C HIS A 50 -14.33 0.86 7.62
N SER A 51 -13.79 1.19 8.80
CA SER A 51 -14.22 0.59 10.07
C SER A 51 -15.57 1.18 10.48
N ASN A 52 -16.63 0.38 10.42
CA ASN A 52 -17.89 0.74 11.05
C ASN A 52 -17.78 0.65 12.58
N LYS A 53 -18.58 1.44 13.31
CA LYS A 53 -18.65 1.41 14.78
C LYS A 53 -18.85 0.00 15.37
N ASN A 54 -19.47 -0.89 14.61
CA ASN A 54 -19.80 -2.27 14.99
C ASN A 54 -18.82 -3.32 14.45
N ALA A 55 -17.75 -2.92 13.76
CA ALA A 55 -16.75 -3.86 13.28
C ALA A 55 -15.86 -4.32 14.45
N PRO A 56 -15.73 -5.64 14.69
CA PRO A 56 -14.94 -6.18 15.80
C PRO A 56 -13.42 -5.99 15.61
N ASN A 57 -12.98 -5.76 14.37
CA ASN A 57 -11.56 -5.70 14.02
C ASN A 57 -11.05 -4.25 14.06
N LYS A 58 -10.92 -3.69 15.27
CA LYS A 58 -10.16 -2.47 15.51
C LYS A 58 -8.68 -2.81 15.60
N VAL A 59 -8.05 -3.05 14.45
CA VAL A 59 -6.61 -3.29 14.39
C VAL A 59 -5.88 -1.96 14.62
N GLU A 60 -4.92 -1.92 15.55
CA GLU A 60 -4.13 -0.72 15.78
C GLU A 60 -3.30 -0.37 14.54
N ALA A 61 -3.11 0.92 14.30
CA ALA A 61 -2.39 1.45 13.13
C ALA A 61 -1.01 0.79 12.93
N GLN A 62 -0.36 0.45 14.04
CA GLN A 62 0.99 -0.10 14.10
C GLN A 62 1.09 -1.53 13.57
N HIS A 63 -0.03 -2.25 13.49
CA HIS A 63 -0.10 -3.62 12.97
C HIS A 63 -0.59 -3.68 11.51
N LEU A 64 -0.84 -2.52 10.89
CA LEU A 64 -1.32 -2.43 9.53
C LEU A 64 -0.13 -2.34 8.57
N THR A 65 0.12 -3.39 7.81
CA THR A 65 1.09 -3.40 6.71
C THR A 65 0.41 -3.79 5.40
N LEU A 66 0.78 -3.15 4.31
CA LEU A 66 0.52 -3.54 2.92
C LEU A 66 1.30 -4.81 2.58
N PHE A 67 2.43 -5.05 3.25
CA PHE A 67 3.31 -6.18 2.98
C PHE A 67 3.41 -7.09 4.20
N ASN A 68 2.82 -8.28 4.08
CA ASN A 68 2.98 -9.34 5.08
C ASN A 68 4.31 -10.07 4.80
N SER A 69 5.17 -10.17 5.80
CA SER A 69 6.37 -11.01 5.74
C SER A 69 5.94 -12.48 5.84
N HIS A 70 5.83 -13.14 4.69
CA HIS A 70 5.79 -14.61 4.60
C HIS A 70 7.18 -15.21 4.72
#